data_AF-A0A524KPE0-F1
#
_entry.id   AF-A0A524KPE0-F1
#
_cell.length_a   1.000
_cell.length_b   1.000
_cell.length_c   1.000
_cell.angle_alpha   90.00
_cell.angle_beta   90.00
_cell.angle_gamma   90.00
#
_symmetry.space_group_name_H-M   'P 1'
#
loop_
_entity.id
_entity.type
_entity.pdbx_description
1 polymer ?
#
loop_
_entity_poly.entity_id
_entity_poly.type
_entity_poly.pdbx_seq_one_letter_code
_entity_poly.pdbx_strand_id
1 'polypeptide(L)'
;MKPYRTGWSRMQEDIGSSTAGALQSPSPRSGSGRSGHDREFIVLALICLLALLIRLAYVLTLQPRLFWFDGEHYSRLATGLLEHGSYLNDRGRPSAYWPPGYPLFMAAVYAFFGVNIVAVRVAQCLLGAATVAVVHRIARRVLDRNGAWLAALATALYPLFIYSAGADMPVTLQIALIAGGVLLTLVAV
;
A
#
# COMPACT_ATOMS: atom_id res chain seq x y z
N MET A 1 -38.41 -65.76 44.93
CA MET A 1 -37.63 -64.89 44.02
C MET A 1 -36.75 -65.77 43.15
N LYS A 2 -37.01 -65.84 41.83
CA LYS A 2 -36.25 -66.65 40.85
C LYS A 2 -35.43 -65.73 39.93
N PRO A 3 -34.22 -66.12 39.49
CA PRO A 3 -33.36 -65.26 38.67
C PRO A 3 -33.70 -65.36 37.17
N TYR A 4 -33.44 -64.28 36.44
CA TYR A 4 -33.68 -64.14 35.00
C TYR A 4 -32.46 -64.67 34.21
N ARG A 5 -32.70 -65.58 33.27
CA ARG A 5 -31.69 -66.20 32.38
C ARG A 5 -31.50 -65.34 31.13
N THR A 6 -30.25 -65.06 30.79
CA THR A 6 -29.80 -64.46 29.52
C THR A 6 -29.83 -65.48 28.38
N GLY A 7 -30.35 -65.08 27.22
CA GLY A 7 -30.45 -65.90 26.01
C GLY A 7 -29.78 -65.22 24.82
N TRP A 8 -28.45 -65.14 24.87
CA TRP A 8 -27.59 -64.77 23.74
C TRP A 8 -27.20 -66.05 22.98
N SER A 9 -27.99 -66.50 22.00
CA SER A 9 -27.54 -67.61 21.12
C SER A 9 -28.49 -67.93 19.97
N ARG A 10 -28.93 -66.92 19.19
CA ARG A 10 -29.54 -67.17 17.87
C ARG A 10 -29.73 -65.85 17.12
N MET A 11 -28.71 -65.45 16.36
CA MET A 11 -28.84 -64.60 15.16
C MET A 11 -27.44 -64.43 14.55
N GLN A 12 -26.85 -65.56 14.15
CA GLN A 12 -25.61 -65.66 13.38
C GLN A 12 -25.87 -66.17 11.95
N GLU A 13 -27.07 -65.94 11.39
CA GLU A 13 -27.47 -66.56 10.12
C GLU A 13 -27.86 -65.60 8.98
N ASP A 14 -27.65 -64.29 9.10
CA ASP A 14 -27.87 -63.37 7.97
C ASP A 14 -26.56 -62.83 7.39
N ILE A 15 -25.65 -63.77 7.07
CA ILE A 15 -24.52 -63.49 6.16
C ILE A 15 -24.94 -63.93 4.76
N GLY A 16 -25.26 -62.95 3.91
CA GLY A 16 -25.09 -63.10 2.47
C GLY A 16 -26.31 -62.76 1.63
N SER A 17 -26.44 -61.49 1.23
CA SER A 17 -26.64 -61.10 -0.18
C SER A 17 -26.91 -59.59 -0.29
N SER A 18 -26.61 -59.06 -1.47
CA SER A 18 -27.06 -57.74 -1.97
C SER A 18 -26.04 -56.60 -1.95
N THR A 19 -25.14 -56.68 -2.93
CA THR A 19 -24.85 -55.64 -3.94
C THR A 19 -24.35 -54.26 -3.50
N ALA A 20 -23.09 -54.00 -3.86
CA ALA A 20 -22.66 -52.79 -4.58
C ALA A 20 -23.09 -51.43 -3.98
N GLY A 21 -22.65 -51.13 -2.77
CA GLY A 21 -22.59 -49.76 -2.26
C GLY A 21 -21.34 -49.06 -2.79
N ALA A 22 -21.51 -48.20 -3.78
CA ALA A 22 -20.45 -47.41 -4.41
C ALA A 22 -19.51 -46.75 -3.38
N LEU A 23 -18.20 -46.96 -3.58
CA LEU A 23 -17.15 -46.13 -3.00
C LEU A 23 -17.37 -44.68 -3.46
N GLN A 24 -18.06 -43.88 -2.66
CA GLN A 24 -18.04 -42.43 -2.82
C GLN A 24 -16.65 -41.94 -2.42
N SER A 25 -15.78 -41.77 -3.42
CA SER A 25 -14.58 -40.95 -3.27
C SER A 25 -15.00 -39.56 -2.81
N PRO A 26 -14.38 -38.97 -1.78
CA PRO A 26 -14.66 -37.60 -1.41
C PRO A 26 -14.33 -36.70 -2.62
N SER A 27 -15.32 -35.95 -3.09
CA SER A 27 -15.12 -35.00 -4.18
C SER A 27 -14.08 -33.95 -3.75
N PRO A 28 -13.12 -33.59 -4.61
CA PRO A 28 -12.17 -32.55 -4.30
C PRO A 28 -12.95 -31.23 -4.22
N ARG A 29 -12.99 -30.62 -3.03
CA ARG A 29 -13.55 -29.27 -2.84
C ARG A 29 -12.75 -28.30 -3.72
N SER A 30 -13.28 -27.94 -4.87
CA SER A 30 -12.67 -27.00 -5.79
C SER A 30 -12.71 -25.56 -5.23
N GLY A 31 -11.61 -25.13 -4.62
CA GLY A 31 -10.91 -23.89 -4.96
C GLY A 31 -11.66 -22.55 -5.11
N SER A 32 -12.78 -22.28 -4.42
CA SER A 32 -13.52 -21.01 -4.61
C SER A 32 -13.01 -19.80 -3.80
N GLY A 33 -11.99 -19.96 -2.94
CA GLY A 33 -11.48 -18.88 -2.07
C GLY A 33 -10.52 -17.86 -2.71
N ARG A 34 -10.01 -18.15 -3.91
CA ARG A 34 -8.96 -17.34 -4.56
C ARG A 34 -9.53 -16.13 -5.33
N SER A 35 -10.71 -16.30 -5.95
CA SER A 35 -11.31 -15.31 -6.86
C SER A 35 -11.68 -13.97 -6.19
N GLY A 36 -12.03 -13.96 -4.91
CA GLY A 36 -12.41 -12.75 -4.17
C GLY A 36 -11.21 -11.85 -3.88
N HIS A 37 -10.13 -12.43 -3.38
CA HIS A 37 -8.89 -11.70 -3.05
C HIS A 37 -8.20 -11.17 -4.31
N ASP A 38 -8.19 -11.96 -5.39
CA ASP A 38 -7.62 -11.56 -6.68
C ASP A 38 -8.36 -10.33 -7.25
N ARG A 39 -9.69 -10.31 -7.14
CA ARG A 39 -10.51 -9.17 -7.60
C ARG A 39 -10.25 -7.90 -6.79
N GLU A 40 -10.19 -7.99 -5.46
CA GLU A 40 -9.90 -6.81 -4.63
C GLU A 40 -8.50 -6.25 -4.92
N PHE A 41 -7.51 -7.12 -5.09
CA PHE A 41 -6.16 -6.71 -5.46
C PHE A 41 -6.13 -6.00 -6.81
N ILE A 42 -6.79 -6.56 -7.83
CA ILE A 42 -6.87 -5.95 -9.17
C ILE A 42 -7.54 -4.57 -9.10
N VAL A 43 -8.67 -4.45 -8.40
CA VAL A 43 -9.38 -3.16 -8.26
C VAL A 43 -8.49 -2.13 -7.57
N LEU A 44 -7.82 -2.50 -6.48
CA LEU A 44 -6.91 -1.59 -5.79
C LEU A 44 -5.73 -1.19 -6.68
N ALA A 45 -5.15 -2.13 -7.42
CA ALA A 45 -4.08 -1.87 -8.36
C ALA A 45 -4.52 -0.90 -9.47
N LEU A 46 -5.74 -1.03 -9.98
CA LEU A 46 -6.31 -0.11 -10.96
C LEU A 46 -6.52 1.30 -10.38
N ILE A 47 -6.96 1.42 -9.13
CA ILE A 47 -7.09 2.73 -8.47
C ILE A 47 -5.71 3.38 -8.24
N CYS A 48 -4.71 2.61 -7.82
CA CYS A 48 -3.34 3.10 -7.69
C CYS A 48 -2.74 3.50 -9.05
N LEU A 49 -3.01 2.73 -10.10
CA LEU A 49 -2.58 3.05 -11.46
C LEU A 49 -3.26 4.33 -11.95
N LEU A 50 -4.57 4.49 -11.73
CA LEU A 50 -5.29 5.72 -12.03
C LEU A 50 -4.68 6.92 -11.29
N ALA A 51 -4.43 6.77 -9.99
CA ALA A 51 -3.80 7.80 -9.16
C ALA A 51 -2.41 8.21 -9.69
N LEU A 52 -1.62 7.23 -10.14
CA LEU A 52 -0.30 7.44 -10.73
C LEU A 52 -0.40 8.17 -12.07
N LEU A 53 -1.28 7.70 -12.97
CA LEU A 53 -1.45 8.28 -14.30
C LEU A 53 -1.91 9.73 -14.24
N ILE A 54 -2.87 10.07 -13.37
CA ILE A 54 -3.35 11.45 -13.18
C ILE A 54 -2.21 12.35 -12.68
N ARG A 55 -1.44 11.88 -11.69
CA ARG A 55 -0.31 12.65 -11.13
C ARG A 55 0.81 12.84 -12.14
N LEU A 56 1.15 11.80 -12.91
CA LEU A 56 2.13 11.89 -13.99
C LEU A 56 1.67 12.84 -15.08
N ALA A 57 0.41 12.72 -15.53
CA ALA A 57 -0.16 13.62 -16.53
C ALA A 57 -0.04 15.07 -16.07
N TYR A 58 -0.41 15.37 -14.82
CA TYR A 58 -0.24 16.69 -14.24
C TYR A 58 1.23 17.14 -14.19
N VAL A 59 2.12 16.34 -13.59
CA VAL A 59 3.54 16.70 -13.41
C VAL A 59 4.26 16.93 -14.74
N LEU A 60 3.93 16.17 -15.77
CA LEU A 60 4.53 16.31 -17.10
C LEU A 60 4.09 17.58 -17.84
N THR A 61 3.00 18.24 -17.39
CA THR A 61 2.65 19.58 -17.89
C THR A 61 3.48 20.70 -17.27
N LEU A 62 4.20 20.43 -16.17
CA LEU A 62 4.95 21.45 -15.44
C LEU A 62 6.32 21.66 -16.07
N GLN A 63 6.80 22.91 -16.00
CA GLN A 63 8.17 23.21 -16.40
C GLN A 63 9.16 22.50 -15.46
N PRO A 64 10.32 22.02 -15.97
CA PRO A 64 11.33 21.33 -15.19
C PRO A 64 12.19 22.31 -14.36
N ARG A 65 11.53 23.16 -13.58
CA ARG A 65 12.17 24.11 -12.66
C ARG A 65 11.47 24.11 -11.31
N LEU A 66 12.20 24.53 -10.28
CA LEU A 66 11.64 24.81 -8.97
C LEU A 66 10.82 26.09 -9.04
N PHE A 67 9.59 26.04 -8.54
CA PHE A 67 8.69 27.20 -8.55
C PHE A 67 8.65 27.96 -7.22
N TRP A 68 8.97 27.26 -6.12
CA TRP A 68 8.84 27.77 -4.77
C TRP A 68 10.21 27.92 -4.13
N PHE A 69 10.37 28.98 -3.34
CA PHE A 69 11.59 29.28 -2.59
C PHE A 69 12.02 28.12 -1.68
N ASP A 70 11.05 27.48 -1.02
CA ASP A 70 11.28 26.31 -0.18
C ASP A 70 11.92 25.14 -0.97
N GLY A 71 11.46 24.93 -2.21
CA GLY A 71 11.98 23.88 -3.09
C GLY A 71 13.46 24.09 -3.44
N GLU A 72 13.91 25.35 -3.60
CA GLU A 72 15.32 25.67 -3.79
C GLU A 72 16.15 25.31 -2.57
N HIS A 73 15.69 25.64 -1.37
CA HIS A 73 16.39 25.27 -0.15
C HIS A 73 16.50 23.76 0.02
N TYR A 74 15.40 23.02 -0.19
CA TYR A 74 15.43 21.57 -0.11
C TYR A 74 16.38 20.95 -1.13
N SER A 75 16.38 21.47 -2.37
CA SER A 75 17.30 21.01 -3.41
C SER A 75 18.75 21.30 -3.06
N ARG A 76 19.09 22.48 -2.52
CA ARG A 76 20.46 22.83 -2.10
C ARG A 76 20.95 21.97 -0.94
N LEU A 77 20.08 21.70 0.03
CA LEU A 77 20.38 20.82 1.15
C LEU A 77 20.65 19.38 0.66
N ALA A 78 19.87 18.92 -0.32
CA ALA A 78 20.08 17.63 -0.96
C ALA A 78 21.40 17.55 -1.74
N THR A 79 21.74 18.57 -2.54
CA THR A 79 23.02 18.59 -3.28
C THR A 79 24.20 18.73 -2.35
N GLY A 80 24.14 19.60 -1.33
CA GLY A 80 25.20 19.74 -0.33
C GLY A 80 25.48 18.45 0.42
N LEU A 81 24.44 17.65 0.69
CA LEU A 81 24.61 16.31 1.27
C LEU A 81 25.36 15.37 0.34
N LEU A 82 25.03 15.35 -0.96
CA LEU A 82 25.70 14.49 -1.94
C LEU A 82 27.13 14.93 -2.25
N GLU A 83 27.38 16.24 -2.32
CA GLU A 83 28.68 16.81 -2.71
C GLU A 83 29.67 16.89 -1.53
N HIS A 84 29.18 17.17 -0.33
CA HIS A 84 30.02 17.46 0.85
C HIS A 84 29.78 16.52 2.04
N GLY A 85 28.84 15.57 1.93
CA GLY A 85 28.45 14.71 3.06
C GLY A 85 27.84 15.48 4.23
N SER A 86 27.43 16.73 4.01
CA SER A 86 27.06 17.68 5.06
C SER A 86 25.82 18.46 4.70
N TYR A 87 24.98 18.72 5.70
CA TYR A 87 23.70 19.42 5.54
C TYR A 87 23.92 20.93 5.66
N LEU A 88 24.30 21.56 4.55
CA LEU A 88 24.77 22.95 4.49
C LEU A 88 23.68 23.92 4.04
N ASN A 89 23.58 25.08 4.69
CA ASN A 89 22.73 26.19 4.24
C ASN A 89 23.37 26.98 3.08
N ASP A 90 22.67 28.02 2.61
CA ASP A 90 23.10 28.92 1.54
C ASP A 90 24.44 29.63 1.77
N ARG A 91 24.94 29.64 3.01
CA ARG A 91 26.23 30.22 3.38
C ARG A 91 27.33 29.17 3.52
N GLY A 92 27.07 27.92 3.12
CA GLY A 92 27.99 26.79 3.26
C GLY A 92 28.18 26.33 4.71
N ARG A 93 27.30 26.71 5.63
CA ARG A 93 27.40 26.36 7.05
C ARG A 93 26.44 25.23 7.41
N PRO A 94 26.85 24.24 8.23
CA PRO A 94 25.94 23.21 8.73
C PRO A 94 24.69 23.82 9.37
N SER A 95 23.50 23.35 9.00
CA SER A 95 22.24 23.94 9.47
C SER A 95 21.10 22.93 9.49
N ALA A 96 20.53 22.66 10.67
CA ALA A 96 19.34 21.83 10.84
C ALA A 96 18.02 22.64 10.84
N TYR A 97 18.02 23.85 10.26
CA TYR A 97 16.83 24.71 10.23
C TYR A 97 15.66 24.06 9.47
N TRP A 98 15.95 23.38 8.36
CA TRP A 98 14.95 22.65 7.58
C TRP A 98 14.93 21.17 7.95
N PRO A 99 13.75 20.55 8.16
CA PRO A 99 13.65 19.13 8.47
C PRO A 99 14.36 18.27 7.42
N PRO A 100 15.16 17.27 7.82
CA PRO A 100 15.99 16.51 6.89
C PRO A 100 15.22 15.54 6.00
N GLY A 101 13.97 15.19 6.34
CA GLY A 101 13.23 14.13 5.67
C GLY A 101 13.09 14.33 4.15
N TYR A 102 12.64 15.52 3.72
CA TYR A 102 12.43 15.78 2.30
C TYR A 102 13.73 16.01 1.52
N PRO A 103 14.75 16.73 2.05
CA PRO A 103 16.07 16.78 1.43
C PRO A 103 16.77 15.43 1.30
N LEU A 104 16.63 14.53 2.28
CA LEU A 104 17.15 13.16 2.17
C LEU A 104 16.44 12.39 1.05
N PHE A 105 15.13 12.56 0.92
CA PHE A 105 14.37 11.99 -0.19
C PHE A 105 14.85 12.54 -1.55
N MET A 106 15.03 13.86 -1.68
CA MET A 106 15.56 14.47 -2.90
C MET A 106 16.99 13.99 -3.20
N ALA A 107 17.86 13.92 -2.19
CA ALA A 107 19.23 13.44 -2.34
C ALA A 107 19.27 11.98 -2.83
N ALA A 108 18.40 11.12 -2.29
CA ALA A 108 18.29 9.75 -2.75
C ALA A 108 17.91 9.69 -4.24
N VAL A 109 16.94 10.49 -4.69
CA VAL A 109 16.57 10.56 -6.12
C VAL A 109 17.73 11.12 -6.96
N TYR A 110 18.36 12.20 -6.51
CA TYR A 110 19.46 12.84 -7.22
C TYR A 110 20.69 11.93 -7.35
N ALA A 111 20.93 11.03 -6.41
CA ALA A 111 22.01 10.05 -6.49
C ALA A 111 21.87 9.09 -7.69
N PHE A 112 20.65 8.78 -8.13
CA PHE A 112 20.41 7.87 -9.26
C PHE A 112 20.23 8.59 -10.60
N PHE A 113 19.65 9.78 -10.60
CA PHE A 113 19.22 10.48 -11.83
C PHE A 113 19.95 11.81 -12.08
N GLY A 114 20.89 12.19 -11.21
CA GLY A 114 21.45 13.54 -11.16
C GLY A 114 20.45 14.55 -10.59
N VAL A 115 20.86 15.83 -10.54
CA VAL A 115 20.01 16.94 -10.08
C VAL A 115 18.87 17.18 -11.07
N ASN A 116 17.79 16.42 -10.92
CA ASN A 116 16.67 16.35 -11.84
C ASN A 116 15.34 16.42 -11.09
N ILE A 117 14.70 17.59 -11.15
CA ILE A 117 13.44 17.81 -10.42
C ILE A 117 12.28 17.00 -10.98
N VAL A 118 12.30 16.66 -12.28
CA VAL A 118 11.29 15.80 -12.88
C VAL A 118 11.37 14.40 -12.28
N ALA A 119 12.59 13.87 -12.07
CA ALA A 119 12.78 12.60 -11.39
C ALA A 119 12.23 12.63 -9.95
N VAL A 120 12.42 13.73 -9.22
CA VAL A 120 11.85 13.91 -7.87
C VAL A 120 10.33 13.88 -7.93
N ARG A 121 9.71 14.65 -8.84
CA ARG A 121 8.25 14.65 -8.99
C ARG A 121 7.68 13.29 -9.39
N VAL A 122 8.37 12.54 -10.27
CA VAL A 122 7.98 11.15 -10.60
C VAL A 122 8.05 10.25 -9.36
N ALA A 123 9.10 10.36 -8.56
CA ALA A 123 9.19 9.64 -7.28
C ALA A 123 8.06 10.02 -6.32
N GLN A 124 7.68 11.31 -6.26
CA GLN A 124 6.50 11.76 -5.50
C GLN A 124 5.19 11.16 -6.05
N CYS A 125 5.02 11.08 -7.38
CA CYS A 125 3.84 10.44 -7.99
C CYS A 125 3.72 8.97 -7.57
N LEU A 126 4.83 8.22 -7.60
CA LEU A 126 4.87 6.81 -7.16
C LEU A 126 4.52 6.68 -5.67
N LEU A 127 5.11 7.54 -4.82
CA LEU A 127 4.85 7.55 -3.39
C LEU A 127 3.38 7.91 -3.07
N GLY A 128 2.84 8.91 -3.76
CA GLY A 128 1.44 9.30 -3.65
C GLY A 128 0.48 8.19 -4.10
N ALA A 129 0.81 7.46 -5.17
CA ALA A 129 0.03 6.30 -5.60
C ALA A 129 0.10 5.14 -4.58
N ALA A 130 1.27 4.85 -4.02
CA ALA A 130 1.42 3.85 -2.96
C ALA A 130 0.63 4.22 -1.70
N THR A 131 0.56 5.51 -1.38
CA THR A 131 -0.22 6.04 -0.25
C THR A 131 -1.72 5.71 -0.38
N VAL A 132 -2.27 5.63 -1.60
CA VAL A 132 -3.66 5.22 -1.82
C VAL A 132 -3.92 3.81 -1.27
N ALA A 133 -3.00 2.86 -1.52
CA ALA A 133 -3.12 1.50 -1.00
C ALA A 133 -3.00 1.47 0.54
N VAL A 134 -2.12 2.29 1.11
CA VAL A 134 -1.98 2.43 2.57
C VAL A 134 -3.27 2.95 3.19
N VAL A 135 -3.85 4.03 2.64
CA VAL A 135 -5.13 4.59 3.11
C VAL A 135 -6.27 3.59 2.98
N HIS A 136 -6.33 2.84 1.87
CA HIS A 136 -7.31 1.75 1.74
C HIS A 136 -7.17 0.72 2.88
N ARG A 137 -5.95 0.31 3.21
CA ARG A 137 -5.70 -0.66 4.30
C ARG A 137 -6.04 -0.11 5.69
N ILE A 138 -5.80 1.18 5.94
CA ILE A 138 -6.26 1.85 7.16
C ILE A 138 -7.79 1.81 7.21
N ALA A 139 -8.44 2.24 6.12
CA ALA A 139 -9.89 2.30 6.04
C ALA A 139 -10.55 0.92 6.18
N ARG A 140 -9.94 -0.16 5.66
CA ARG A 140 -10.42 -1.54 5.87
C ARG A 140 -10.44 -1.99 7.34
N ARG A 141 -9.73 -1.30 8.24
CA ARG A 141 -9.72 -1.59 9.68
C ARG A 141 -10.73 -0.78 10.48
N VAL A 142 -11.11 0.41 9.98
CA VAL A 142 -11.92 1.36 10.75
C VAL A 142 -13.27 1.68 10.11
N LEU A 143 -13.46 1.35 8.84
CA LEU A 143 -14.69 1.51 8.08
C LEU A 143 -15.16 0.16 7.52
N ASP A 144 -16.36 0.16 6.93
CA ASP A 144 -16.88 -0.94 6.14
C ASP A 144 -16.18 -1.04 4.77
N ARG A 145 -16.53 -2.09 4.01
CA ARG A 145 -15.94 -2.36 2.70
C ARG A 145 -16.11 -1.20 1.72
N ASN A 146 -17.29 -0.58 1.69
CA ASN A 146 -17.57 0.51 0.77
C ASN A 146 -16.84 1.79 1.19
N GLY A 147 -16.79 2.09 2.49
CA GLY A 147 -16.00 3.20 3.04
C GLY A 147 -14.52 3.10 2.68
N ALA A 148 -13.94 1.90 2.68
CA ALA A 148 -12.54 1.70 2.28
C ALA A 148 -12.27 1.98 0.80
N TRP A 149 -13.21 1.62 -0.09
CA TRP A 149 -13.10 1.97 -1.51
C TRP A 149 -13.28 3.47 -1.75
N LEU A 150 -14.22 4.10 -1.04
CA LEU A 150 -14.43 5.55 -1.12
C LEU A 150 -13.19 6.31 -0.63
N ALA A 151 -12.56 5.87 0.46
CA ALA A 151 -11.33 6.47 0.97
C ALA A 151 -10.15 6.36 -0.03
N ALA A 152 -10.02 5.21 -0.69
CA ALA A 152 -9.02 5.00 -1.73
C ALA A 152 -9.25 5.93 -2.93
N LEU A 153 -10.48 5.99 -3.45
CA LEU A 153 -10.86 6.88 -4.56
C LEU A 153 -10.70 8.35 -4.20
N ALA A 154 -11.13 8.76 -3.00
CA ALA A 154 -10.96 10.12 -2.52
C ALA A 154 -9.47 10.48 -2.49
N THR A 155 -8.61 9.63 -1.93
CA THR A 155 -7.15 9.84 -1.90
C THR A 155 -6.54 9.90 -3.31
N ALA A 156 -7.01 9.05 -4.22
CA ALA A 156 -6.53 9.00 -5.61
C ALA A 156 -6.87 10.28 -6.37
N LEU A 157 -8.08 10.83 -6.18
CA LEU A 157 -8.65 11.92 -6.96
C LEU A 157 -8.63 13.28 -6.26
N TYR A 158 -8.20 13.35 -4.99
CA TYR A 158 -8.19 14.61 -4.25
C TYR A 158 -7.25 15.64 -4.90
N PRO A 159 -7.76 16.80 -5.36
CA PRO A 159 -6.97 17.75 -6.14
C PRO A 159 -5.70 18.23 -5.46
N LEU A 160 -5.75 18.45 -4.14
CA LEU A 160 -4.57 18.88 -3.38
C LEU A 160 -3.47 17.82 -3.40
N PHE A 161 -3.80 16.53 -3.32
CA PHE A 161 -2.79 15.46 -3.37
C PHE A 161 -2.21 15.27 -4.77
N ILE A 162 -2.97 15.61 -5.81
CA ILE A 162 -2.46 15.65 -7.18
C ILE A 162 -1.49 16.83 -7.34
N TYR A 163 -1.91 18.01 -6.89
CA TYR A 163 -1.08 19.22 -6.87
C TYR A 163 0.23 19.01 -6.11
N SER A 164 0.17 18.41 -4.92
CA SER A 164 1.35 18.15 -4.08
C SER A 164 2.38 17.22 -4.71
N ALA A 165 2.04 16.41 -5.72
CA ALA A 165 3.01 15.60 -6.44
C ALA A 165 3.92 16.45 -7.36
N GLY A 166 3.41 17.58 -7.85
CA GLY A 166 4.16 18.57 -8.63
C GLY A 166 4.75 19.70 -7.80
N ALA A 167 4.26 19.91 -6.58
CA ALA A 167 4.90 20.80 -5.62
C ALA A 167 6.19 20.16 -5.12
N ASP A 168 7.31 20.85 -5.24
CA ASP A 168 8.62 20.39 -4.79
C ASP A 168 8.76 20.58 -3.27
N MET A 169 7.86 19.96 -2.51
CA MET A 169 7.60 20.20 -1.10
C MET A 169 7.39 18.89 -0.32
N PRO A 170 7.58 18.90 1.01
CA PRO A 170 7.51 17.69 1.84
C PRO A 170 6.12 17.04 1.91
N VAL A 171 5.06 17.68 1.40
CA VAL A 171 3.66 17.27 1.65
C VAL A 171 3.40 15.82 1.24
N THR A 172 3.80 15.42 0.03
CA THR A 172 3.57 14.04 -0.45
C THR A 172 4.31 13.01 0.41
N LEU A 173 5.55 13.29 0.78
CA LEU A 173 6.35 12.44 1.67
C LEU A 173 5.74 12.37 3.07
N GLN A 174 5.33 13.51 3.61
CA GLN A 174 4.74 13.62 4.94
C GLN A 174 3.44 12.82 5.04
N ILE A 175 2.54 12.94 4.07
CA ILE A 175 1.29 12.17 4.04
C ILE A 175 1.59 10.67 4.00
N ALA A 176 2.53 10.24 3.16
CA ALA A 176 2.92 8.84 3.06
C ALA A 176 3.47 8.28 4.38
N LEU A 177 4.34 9.04 5.04
CA LEU A 177 4.94 8.66 6.33
C LEU A 177 3.90 8.62 7.46
N ILE A 178 2.99 9.61 7.52
CA ILE A 178 1.91 9.64 8.51
C ILE A 178 0.96 8.47 8.28
N ALA A 179 0.50 8.26 7.05
CA ALA A 179 -0.37 7.14 6.72
C ALA A 179 0.30 5.79 7.03
N GLY A 180 1.58 5.64 6.68
CA GLY A 180 2.36 4.46 7.03
C GLY A 180 2.44 4.25 8.54
N GLY A 181 2.75 5.30 9.31
CA GLY A 181 2.78 5.25 10.77
C GLY A 181 1.44 4.85 11.39
N VAL A 182 0.33 5.44 10.93
CA VAL A 182 -1.02 5.07 11.38
C VAL A 182 -1.36 3.63 11.02
N LEU A 183 -0.99 3.16 9.82
CA LEU A 183 -1.21 1.76 9.45
C LEU A 183 -0.43 0.82 10.37
N LEU A 184 0.82 1.14 10.69
CA LEU A 184 1.65 0.34 11.59
C LEU A 184 1.06 0.27 13.00
N THR A 185 0.58 1.39 13.54
CA THR A 185 -0.07 1.37 14.87
C THR A 185 -1.34 0.53 14.87
N LEU A 186 -2.16 0.58 13.82
CA LEU A 186 -3.37 -0.24 13.69
C LEU A 186 -3.09 -1.73 13.43
N VAL A 187 -1.89 -2.10 13.01
CA VAL A 187 -1.48 -3.52 12.84
C VAL A 187 -0.91 -4.09 14.14
N ALA A 188 -0.38 -3.23 15.02
CA ALA A 188 0.26 -3.62 16.27
C ALA A 188 -0.71 -3.84 17.44
N VAL A 189 -2.00 -3.51 17.27
CA VAL A 189 -3.10 -3.74 18.23
C VAL A 189 -3.85 -4.99 17.84
#